data_AF-A0A2N0VU89-F1
#
_entry.id   AF-A0A2N0VU89-F1
#
_cell.length_a   1.000
_cell.length_b   1.000
_cell.length_c   1.000
_cell.angle_alpha   90.00
_cell.angle_beta   90.00
_cell.angle_gamma   90.00
#
_symmetry.space_group_name_H-M   'P 1'
#
loop_
_entity.id
_entity.type
_entity.pdbx_description
1 polymer ?
#
loop_
_entity_poly.entity_id
_entity_poly.type
_entity_poly.pdbx_seq_one_letter_code
_entity_poly.pdbx_strand_id
1 'polypeptide(L)'
;MHTHNVNRKTATTTPPERWGAKTFGHLIDQGHYNVACQEAAHAHYGDKFTRRDACVYFVHGAMEALGSLIGNSLKKGDNDE
;
A
#
# COMPACT_ATOMS: atom_id res chain seq x y z
N MET A 1 42.27 24.86 -24.04
CA MET A 1 40.94 24.23 -24.21
C MET A 1 41.03 22.83 -23.63
N HIS A 2 40.52 22.64 -22.42
CA HIS A 2 40.52 21.37 -21.69
C HIS A 2 39.23 21.33 -20.87
N THR A 3 38.31 20.49 -21.32
CA THR A 3 36.95 20.36 -20.81
C THR A 3 36.96 19.57 -19.51
N HIS A 4 36.71 20.23 -18.38
CA HIS A 4 36.49 19.55 -17.10
C HIS A 4 35.05 19.03 -17.00
N ASN A 5 34.94 17.71 -17.14
CA ASN A 5 34.06 16.77 -16.43
C ASN A 5 32.63 17.23 -16.07
N VAL A 6 31.68 16.98 -16.98
CA VAL A 6 30.24 16.93 -16.70
C VAL A 6 29.80 15.48 -16.43
N ASN A 7 30.26 14.87 -15.35
CA ASN A 7 29.62 13.65 -14.82
C ASN A 7 28.91 13.94 -13.51
N ARG A 8 28.00 14.94 -13.54
CA ARG A 8 26.90 15.00 -12.59
C ARG A 8 26.02 13.81 -12.94
N LYS A 9 26.22 12.67 -12.28
CA LYS A 9 25.29 11.54 -12.34
C LYS A 9 23.92 12.08 -11.95
N THR A 10 23.11 12.38 -12.94
CA THR A 10 21.68 12.58 -12.77
C THR A 10 21.19 11.24 -12.26
N ALA A 11 20.99 11.13 -10.95
CA ALA A 11 20.07 10.14 -10.43
C ALA A 11 18.75 10.47 -11.12
N THR A 12 18.45 9.76 -12.20
CA THR A 12 17.11 9.73 -12.75
C THR A 12 16.26 9.16 -11.64
N THR A 13 15.71 10.04 -10.80
CA THR A 13 14.56 9.71 -9.98
C THR A 13 13.43 9.51 -10.98
N THR A 14 13.37 8.32 -11.59
CA THR A 14 12.09 7.81 -12.03
C THR A 14 11.23 7.83 -10.77
N PRO A 15 10.15 8.63 -10.69
CA PRO A 15 9.14 8.33 -9.70
C PRO A 15 8.77 6.87 -9.92
N PRO A 16 8.60 6.06 -8.86
CA PRO A 16 8.34 4.64 -9.04
C PRO A 16 6.94 4.50 -9.65
N GLU A 17 6.81 4.54 -10.97
CA GLU A 17 5.61 4.15 -11.71
C GLU A 17 5.17 2.73 -11.30
N ARG A 18 6.11 1.93 -10.77
CA ARG A 18 5.90 0.61 -10.19
C ARG A 18 5.08 0.61 -8.89
N TRP A 19 5.08 1.70 -8.13
CA TRP A 19 4.33 1.87 -6.87
C TRP A 19 2.96 2.51 -7.07
N GLY A 20 2.63 3.04 -8.25
CA GLY A 20 1.35 3.71 -8.47
C GLY A 20 0.19 2.73 -8.55
N ALA A 21 -0.17 2.33 -9.77
CA ALA A 21 -1.42 1.61 -10.01
C ALA A 21 -1.51 0.25 -9.29
N LYS A 22 -0.41 -0.52 -9.24
CA LYS A 22 -0.42 -1.86 -8.64
C LYS A 22 -0.60 -1.83 -7.12
N THR A 23 0.05 -0.89 -6.44
CA THR A 23 -0.07 -0.72 -5.00
C THR A 23 -1.45 -0.20 -4.63
N PHE A 24 -1.94 0.83 -5.34
CA PHE A 24 -3.29 1.34 -5.08
C PHE A 24 -4.37 0.30 -5.33
N GLY A 25 -4.24 -0.52 -6.38
CA GLY A 25 -5.13 -1.66 -6.61
C GLY A 25 -5.13 -2.65 -5.43
N HIS A 26 -3.93 -3.05 -4.97
CA HIS A 26 -3.82 -3.97 -3.84
C HIS A 26 -4.40 -3.42 -2.53
N LEU A 27 -4.23 -2.11 -2.26
CA LEU A 27 -4.80 -1.43 -1.10
C LEU A 27 -6.33 -1.42 -1.14
N ILE A 28 -6.90 -1.12 -2.31
CA ILE A 28 -8.35 -1.09 -2.53
C ILE A 28 -8.93 -2.50 -2.40
N ASP A 29 -8.28 -3.50 -2.99
CA ASP A 29 -8.68 -4.90 -2.89
C ASP A 29 -8.68 -5.39 -1.43
N GLN A 30 -7.64 -5.07 -0.65
CA GLN A 30 -7.59 -5.43 0.76
C GLN A 30 -8.68 -4.70 1.57
N GLY A 31 -8.94 -3.42 1.28
CA GLY A 31 -10.04 -2.68 1.88
C GLY A 31 -11.40 -3.33 1.64
N HIS A 32 -11.70 -3.71 0.38
CA HIS A 32 -12.94 -4.41 0.04
C HIS A 32 -13.03 -5.80 0.67
N TYR A 33 -11.94 -6.55 0.69
CA TYR A 33 -11.88 -7.86 1.34
C TYR A 33 -12.21 -7.77 2.83
N ASN A 34 -11.63 -6.78 3.54
CA ASN A 34 -11.87 -6.60 4.97
C ASN A 34 -13.33 -6.20 5.26
N VAL A 35 -13.91 -5.32 4.44
CA VAL A 35 -15.34 -4.97 4.52
C VAL A 35 -16.22 -6.20 4.33
N ALA A 36 -15.98 -7.02 3.32
CA ALA A 36 -16.77 -8.23 3.06
C ALA A 36 -16.67 -9.23 4.23
N CYS A 37 -15.48 -9.37 4.83
CA CYS A 37 -15.28 -10.24 5.98
C CYS A 37 -16.07 -9.75 7.21
N GLN A 38 -16.09 -8.44 7.45
CA GLN A 38 -16.80 -7.82 8.57
C GLN A 38 -18.31 -7.77 8.38
N GLU A 39 -18.77 -7.61 7.14
CA GLU A 39 -20.19 -7.71 6.78
C GLU A 39 -20.71 -9.13 7.01
N ALA A 40 -19.94 -10.15 6.61
CA ALA A 40 -20.27 -11.55 6.89
C ALA A 40 -20.27 -11.85 8.40
N ALA A 41 -19.32 -11.29 9.15
CA ALA A 41 -19.29 -11.41 10.61
C ALA A 41 -20.53 -10.76 11.27
N HIS A 42 -20.87 -9.53 10.87
CA HIS A 42 -22.07 -8.85 11.37
C HIS A 42 -23.35 -9.62 11.06
N ALA A 43 -23.47 -10.18 9.85
CA ALA A 43 -24.60 -11.04 9.48
C ALA A 43 -24.70 -12.29 10.36
N HIS A 44 -23.56 -12.88 10.76
CA HIS A 44 -23.52 -14.05 11.62
C HIS A 44 -23.89 -13.74 13.09
N TYR A 45 -23.47 -12.60 13.61
CA TYR A 45 -23.78 -12.18 15.00
C TYR A 45 -25.10 -11.41 15.14
N GLY A 46 -25.77 -11.10 14.04
CA GLY A 46 -27.04 -10.36 14.02
C GLY A 46 -26.91 -8.87 14.30
N ASP A 47 -25.69 -8.33 14.19
CA ASP A 47 -25.44 -6.89 14.37
C ASP A 47 -25.59 -6.12 13.06
N LYS A 48 -25.99 -4.86 13.15
CA LYS A 48 -26.28 -4.05 11.95
C LYS A 48 -24.98 -3.50 11.37
N PHE A 49 -24.62 -3.99 10.20
CA PHE A 49 -23.51 -3.40 9.44
C PHE A 49 -23.90 -2.01 8.91
N THR A 50 -23.30 -0.95 9.44
CA THR A 50 -23.58 0.41 8.97
C THR A 50 -22.60 0.86 7.90
N ARG A 51 -23.01 1.88 7.13
CA ARG A 51 -22.14 2.51 6.13
C ARG A 51 -20.88 3.13 6.75
N ARG A 52 -20.92 3.49 8.03
CA ARG A 52 -19.77 4.02 8.77
C ARG A 52 -18.78 2.90 9.09
N ASP A 53 -19.27 1.75 9.53
CA ASP A 53 -18.47 0.55 9.77
C ASP A 53 -17.77 0.08 8.48
N ALA A 54 -18.49 0.06 7.36
CA ALA A 54 -17.90 -0.23 6.05
C ALA A 54 -16.72 0.70 5.71
N CYS A 55 -16.84 2.00 5.96
CA CYS A 55 -15.76 2.96 5.72
C CYS A 55 -14.56 2.73 6.66
N VAL A 56 -14.82 2.48 7.94
CA VAL A 56 -13.78 2.20 8.94
C VAL A 56 -13.01 0.93 8.58
N TYR A 57 -13.71 -0.16 8.27
CA TYR A 57 -13.09 -1.43 7.91
C TYR A 57 -12.36 -1.38 6.56
N PHE A 58 -12.86 -0.60 5.60
CA PHE A 58 -12.15 -0.35 4.35
C PHE A 58 -10.80 0.34 4.59
N VAL A 59 -10.80 1.45 5.33
CA VAL A 59 -9.58 2.19 5.65
C VAL A 59 -8.63 1.34 6.48
N HIS A 60 -9.15 0.56 7.42
CA HIS A 60 -8.34 -0.35 8.24
C HIS A 60 -7.62 -1.38 7.37
N GLY A 61 -8.35 -2.06 6.47
CA GLY A 61 -7.75 -3.03 5.55
C GLY A 61 -6.73 -2.42 4.61
N ALA A 62 -7.00 -1.21 4.10
CA ALA A 62 -6.03 -0.48 3.26
C ALA A 62 -4.77 -0.09 4.06
N MET A 63 -4.90 0.35 5.30
CA MET A 63 -3.76 0.74 6.15
C MET A 63 -2.89 -0.45 6.56
N GLU A 64 -3.50 -1.63 6.79
CA GLU A 64 -2.76 -2.86 7.05
C GLU A 64 -1.93 -3.30 5.84
N ALA A 65 -2.49 -3.25 4.63
CA ALA A 65 -1.73 -3.51 3.40
C ALA A 65 -0.57 -2.52 3.24
N LEU A 66 -0.81 -1.23 3.52
CA LEU A 66 0.19 -0.19 3.40
C LEU A 66 1.35 -0.41 4.36
N GLY A 67 1.05 -0.71 5.63
CA GLY A 67 2.06 -1.01 6.65
C GLY A 67 2.90 -2.23 6.28
N SER A 68 2.27 -3.31 5.81
CA SER A 68 2.94 -4.52 5.33
C SER A 68 3.86 -4.23 4.13
N LEU A 69 3.40 -3.44 3.16
CA LEU A 69 4.18 -3.08 1.98
C LEU A 69 5.42 -2.24 2.34
N ILE A 70 5.27 -1.27 3.26
CA ILE A 70 6.38 -0.44 3.74
C ILE A 70 7.37 -1.29 4.54
N GLY A 71 6.88 -2.14 5.46
CA GLY A 71 7.72 -3.02 6.28
C GLY A 71 8.53 -4.02 5.44
N ASN A 72 7.91 -4.62 4.42
CA ASN A 72 8.59 -5.52 3.49
C ASN A 72 9.64 -4.80 2.62
N SER A 73 9.40 -3.52 2.31
CA SER A 73 10.36 -2.70 1.54
C SER A 73 11.56 -2.29 2.38
N LEU A 74 11.38 -2.03 3.68
CA LEU A 74 12.46 -1.74 4.62
C LEU A 74 13.32 -2.99 4.87
N LYS A 75 12.70 -4.14 5.14
CA LYS A 75 13.41 -5.41 5.39
C LYS A 75 14.24 -5.89 4.19
N LYS A 76 13.85 -5.51 2.98
CA LYS A 76 14.59 -5.87 1.76
C LYS A 76 15.92 -5.12 1.64
N GLY A 77 16.05 -3.91 2.21
CA GLY A 77 17.28 -3.13 2.20
C GLY A 77 18.39 -3.68 3.11
N ASP A 78 18.05 -4.47 4.14
CA ASP A 78 19.00 -4.99 5.12
C ASP A 78 19.63 -6.35 4.72
N ASN A 79 19.16 -6.99 3.64
CA ASN A 79 19.64 -8.32 3.21
C ASN A 79 20.55 -8.28 1.95
N ASP A 80 20.97 -7.09 1.55
CA ASP A 80 21.91 -6.85 0.43
C ASP A 80 23.32 -6.45 0.93
N GLU A 81 23.75 -6.94 2.10
CA GLU A 81 25.13 -6.82 2.62
C GLU A 81 25.89 -8.15 2.59
#